data_AF-A0A225WBX1-F1
#
_entry.id   AF-A0A225WBX1-F1
#
_cell.length_a   1.000
_cell.length_b   1.000
_cell.length_c   1.000
_cell.angle_alpha   90.00
_cell.angle_beta   90.00
_cell.angle_gamma   90.00
#
_symmetry.space_group_name_H-M   'P 1'
#
loop_
_entity.id
_entity.type
_entity.pdbx_description
1 polymer ?
#
loop_
_entity_poly.entity_id
_entity_poly.type
_entity_poly.pdbx_seq_one_letter_code
_entity_poly.pdbx_strand_id
1 'polypeptide(L)'
;MFHGSTAPEKQKFMKEYEAYCRQLSALETAFFKPFRMPVGACIKDESRRLIAMLDIREPDAEITEAEWINYFWEGRVEGGMDFEKVKTILAHSLKMNTKQTDVNSRVSKLVYQLYQLLEKENMEWMIQSEPKKVVRYLIDALAPEQFKSIVKNDMEKESKKPLLRDVVAFTVWLRANCKEYIRWEPTLALQNKRGTGTSGSSQKGAGATRNSGVLGQSPGSKPPTAESSGPSTKKSPAQSRSCLKCSSTGHRVKACPSVAPGEAENLIRESREQKRAAASSSINAL
;
A
#
# COMPACT_ATOMS: atom_id res chain seq x y z
N MET A 1 24.69 -17.84 -23.13
CA MET A 1 25.42 -16.97 -24.09
C MET A 1 24.42 -16.18 -24.90
N PHE A 2 24.69 -14.89 -25.13
CA PHE A 2 23.83 -13.99 -25.90
C PHE A 2 23.87 -14.29 -27.40
N HIS A 3 22.72 -14.22 -28.05
CA HIS A 3 22.53 -14.39 -29.50
C HIS A 3 21.37 -13.56 -30.06
N GLY A 4 20.85 -12.61 -29.28
CA GLY A 4 19.75 -11.74 -29.69
C GLY A 4 20.28 -10.48 -30.38
N SER A 5 19.36 -9.60 -30.76
CA SER A 5 19.70 -8.27 -31.32
C SER A 5 18.77 -7.17 -30.81
N THR A 6 17.65 -7.52 -30.18
CA THR A 6 16.64 -6.56 -29.75
C THR A 6 16.95 -5.98 -28.36
N ALA A 7 16.46 -4.76 -28.09
CA ALA A 7 16.64 -4.13 -26.77
C ALA A 7 16.09 -4.96 -25.59
N PRO A 8 14.92 -5.63 -25.67
CA PRO A 8 14.44 -6.51 -24.61
C PRO A 8 15.34 -7.73 -24.37
N GLU A 9 15.93 -8.31 -25.42
CA GLU A 9 16.86 -9.44 -25.30
C GLU A 9 18.17 -9.01 -24.65
N LYS A 10 18.74 -7.86 -25.08
CA LYS A 10 19.93 -7.25 -24.46
C LYS A 10 19.72 -7.05 -22.96
N GLN A 11 18.56 -6.49 -22.59
CA GLN A 11 18.20 -6.25 -21.19
C GLN A 11 18.04 -7.56 -20.39
N LYS A 12 17.33 -8.55 -20.94
CA LYS A 12 17.16 -9.85 -20.28
C LYS A 12 18.52 -10.49 -20.02
N PHE A 13 19.41 -10.47 -21.01
CA PHE A 13 20.77 -10.99 -20.86
C PHE A 13 21.55 -10.26 -19.76
N MET A 14 21.48 -8.93 -19.69
CA MET A 14 22.18 -8.19 -18.62
C MET A 14 21.64 -8.49 -17.23
N LYS A 15 20.31 -8.68 -17.07
CA LYS A 15 19.74 -9.11 -15.79
C LYS A 15 20.26 -10.48 -15.35
N GLU A 16 20.32 -11.44 -16.29
CA GLU A 16 20.88 -12.77 -16.03
C GLU A 16 22.38 -12.70 -15.69
N TYR A 17 23.14 -11.87 -16.42
CA TYR A 17 24.57 -11.64 -16.18
C TYR A 17 24.84 -10.98 -14.82
N GLU A 18 24.04 -9.99 -14.42
CA GLU A 18 24.12 -9.40 -13.08
C GLU A 18 23.78 -10.42 -11.98
N ALA A 19 22.78 -11.28 -12.19
CA ALA A 19 22.44 -12.34 -11.25
C ALA A 19 23.59 -13.34 -11.10
N TYR A 20 24.22 -13.74 -12.21
CA TYR A 20 25.45 -14.54 -12.21
C TYR A 20 26.58 -13.84 -11.43
N CYS A 21 26.79 -12.55 -11.67
CA CYS A 21 27.78 -11.75 -10.95
C CYS A 21 27.53 -11.74 -9.43
N ARG A 22 26.27 -11.59 -8.99
CA ARG A 22 25.87 -11.64 -7.57
C ARG A 22 26.13 -13.02 -6.95
N GLN A 23 25.80 -14.10 -7.68
CA GLN A 23 26.07 -15.47 -7.23
C GLN A 23 27.56 -15.72 -7.04
N LEU A 24 28.40 -15.24 -7.97
CA LEU A 24 29.85 -15.32 -7.80
C LEU A 24 30.33 -14.51 -6.60
N SER A 25 29.86 -13.28 -6.40
CA SER A 25 30.25 -12.50 -5.22
C SER A 25 29.86 -13.17 -3.90
N ALA A 26 28.82 -14.00 -3.86
CA ALA A 26 28.47 -14.76 -2.66
C ALA A 26 29.47 -15.88 -2.34
N LEU A 27 30.27 -16.33 -3.32
CA LEU A 27 31.34 -17.31 -3.14
C LEU A 27 32.70 -16.65 -2.81
N GLU A 28 32.78 -15.33 -2.86
CA GLU A 28 33.99 -14.58 -2.55
C GLU A 28 34.29 -14.66 -1.04
N THR A 29 35.54 -14.98 -0.72
CA THR A 29 36.07 -15.02 0.65
C THR A 29 37.33 -14.19 0.72
N ALA A 30 37.86 -13.95 1.92
CA ALA A 30 39.11 -13.22 2.10
C ALA A 30 40.30 -13.82 1.33
N PHE A 31 40.24 -15.11 0.97
CA PHE A 31 41.33 -15.84 0.32
C PHE A 31 40.98 -16.31 -1.10
N PHE A 32 39.74 -16.13 -1.54
CA PHE A 32 39.28 -16.62 -2.84
C PHE A 32 38.32 -15.64 -3.48
N LYS A 33 38.67 -15.18 -4.68
CA LYS A 33 37.81 -14.35 -5.52
C LYS A 33 37.45 -15.13 -6.79
N PRO A 34 36.17 -15.49 -6.99
CA PRO A 34 35.75 -16.19 -8.18
C PRO A 34 36.00 -15.36 -9.44
N PHE A 35 36.42 -16.05 -10.51
CA PHE A 35 36.56 -15.43 -11.82
C PHE A 35 35.17 -15.08 -12.38
N ARG A 36 34.95 -13.80 -12.69
CA ARG A 36 33.78 -13.35 -13.45
C ARG A 36 34.14 -13.37 -14.93
N MET A 37 33.38 -14.14 -15.72
CA MET A 37 33.53 -14.09 -17.17
C MET A 37 33.14 -12.71 -17.68
N PRO A 38 33.94 -12.07 -18.57
CA PRO A 38 33.56 -10.81 -19.18
C PRO A 38 32.31 -10.95 -20.06
N VAL A 39 31.55 -9.87 -20.20
CA VAL A 39 30.34 -9.78 -21.03
C VAL A 39 30.66 -10.18 -22.46
N GLY A 40 31.77 -9.68 -23.03
CA GLY A 40 32.19 -10.01 -24.40
C GLY A 40 32.42 -11.51 -24.63
N ALA A 41 32.85 -12.25 -23.60
CA ALA A 41 33.03 -13.71 -23.66
C ALA A 41 31.72 -14.49 -23.47
N CYS A 42 30.65 -13.83 -23.02
CA CYS A 42 29.33 -14.40 -22.88
C CYS A 42 28.49 -14.26 -24.17
N ILE A 43 29.03 -13.70 -25.24
CA ILE A 43 28.39 -13.51 -26.55
C ILE A 43 28.85 -14.62 -27.50
N LYS A 44 27.95 -15.18 -28.31
CA LYS A 44 28.37 -16.10 -29.37
C LYS A 44 29.26 -15.39 -30.40
N ASP A 45 30.28 -16.07 -30.91
CA ASP A 45 31.26 -15.46 -31.83
C ASP A 45 30.64 -14.77 -33.05
N GLU A 46 29.62 -15.39 -33.66
CA GLU A 46 28.90 -14.81 -34.80
C GLU A 46 28.21 -13.49 -34.42
N SER A 47 27.43 -13.50 -33.34
CA SER A 47 26.76 -12.30 -32.83
C SER A 47 27.77 -11.23 -32.41
N ARG A 48 28.88 -11.63 -31.77
CA ARG A 48 29.94 -10.70 -31.33
C ARG A 48 30.55 -9.96 -32.53
N ARG A 49 30.88 -10.67 -33.61
CA ARG A 49 31.42 -10.06 -34.84
C ARG A 49 30.42 -9.15 -35.52
N LEU A 50 29.14 -9.54 -35.60
CA LEU A 50 28.10 -8.72 -36.20
C LEU A 50 27.86 -7.42 -35.41
N ILE A 51 27.82 -7.51 -34.08
CA ILE A 51 27.65 -6.34 -33.20
C ILE A 51 28.85 -5.39 -33.31
N ALA A 52 30.06 -5.94 -33.25
CA ALA A 52 31.30 -5.17 -33.40
C ALA A 52 31.30 -4.36 -34.70
N MET A 53 30.94 -5.01 -35.82
CA MET A 53 30.95 -4.41 -37.15
C MET A 53 29.79 -3.41 -37.38
N LEU A 54 28.56 -3.76 -36.99
CA LEU A 54 27.36 -3.01 -37.37
C LEU A 54 26.96 -1.96 -36.33
N ASP A 55 27.07 -2.30 -35.05
CA ASP A 55 26.58 -1.45 -33.96
C ASP A 55 27.69 -0.59 -33.37
N ILE A 56 28.78 -1.22 -32.86
CA ILE A 56 29.88 -0.52 -32.18
C ILE A 56 30.82 0.17 -33.19
N ARG A 57 30.97 -0.42 -34.38
CA ARG A 57 31.79 0.06 -35.51
C ARG A 57 33.29 0.09 -35.21
N GLU A 58 33.75 -0.90 -34.45
CA GLU A 58 35.16 -1.11 -34.13
C GLU A 58 35.56 -2.57 -34.41
N PRO A 59 36.85 -2.83 -34.65
CA PRO A 59 37.36 -4.20 -34.76
C PRO A 59 37.08 -4.99 -33.49
N ASP A 60 36.66 -6.25 -33.64
CA ASP A 60 36.27 -7.10 -32.50
C ASP A 60 37.39 -7.28 -31.45
N ALA A 61 38.65 -7.15 -31.87
CA ALA A 61 39.83 -7.21 -31.01
C ALA A 61 40.11 -5.92 -30.22
N GLU A 62 39.55 -4.78 -30.63
CA GLU A 62 39.77 -3.47 -30.01
C GLU A 62 38.68 -3.09 -29.00
N ILE A 63 37.50 -3.72 -29.11
CA ILE A 63 36.35 -3.44 -28.23
C ILE A 63 36.65 -3.90 -26.81
N THR A 64 36.69 -2.93 -25.90
CA THR A 64 36.86 -3.09 -24.47
C THR A 64 35.62 -3.70 -23.81
N GLU A 65 35.80 -4.29 -22.64
CA GLU A 65 34.68 -4.77 -21.82
C GLU A 65 33.70 -3.64 -21.46
N ALA A 66 34.18 -2.40 -21.32
CA ALA A 66 33.33 -1.25 -21.05
C ALA A 66 32.41 -0.92 -22.23
N GLU A 67 32.91 -1.00 -23.46
CA GLU A 67 32.12 -0.81 -24.68
C GLU A 67 31.10 -1.95 -24.89
N TRP A 68 31.48 -3.20 -24.61
CA TRP A 68 30.51 -4.31 -24.57
C TRP A 68 29.40 -4.04 -23.57
N ILE A 69 29.76 -3.63 -22.35
CA ILE A 69 28.80 -3.26 -21.32
C ILE A 69 27.91 -2.09 -21.79
N ASN A 70 28.49 -1.05 -22.42
CA ASN A 70 27.74 0.10 -22.92
C ASN A 70 26.73 -0.31 -24.00
N TYR A 71 27.14 -1.13 -24.98
CA TYR A 71 26.25 -1.65 -26.02
C TYR A 71 25.00 -2.36 -25.48
N PHE A 72 25.17 -3.19 -24.44
CA PHE A 72 24.04 -3.86 -23.81
C PHE A 72 23.16 -2.91 -22.98
N TRP A 73 23.72 -1.79 -22.52
CA TRP A 73 23.02 -0.76 -21.77
C TRP A 73 22.42 0.36 -22.63
N GLU A 74 22.88 0.59 -23.86
CA GLU A 74 22.36 1.59 -24.80
C GLU A 74 20.84 1.44 -25.01
N GLY A 75 20.37 0.20 -25.14
CA GLY A 75 18.93 -0.12 -25.26
C GLY A 75 18.10 0.02 -23.97
N ARG A 76 18.74 0.26 -22.81
CA ARG A 76 18.05 0.50 -21.53
C ARG A 76 17.51 1.95 -21.45
N VAL A 77 18.04 2.86 -22.28
CA VAL A 77 17.75 4.31 -22.22
C VAL A 77 16.95 4.82 -23.43
N GLU A 78 16.99 4.15 -24.58
CA GLU A 78 16.39 4.67 -25.83
C GLU A 78 14.92 4.28 -26.09
N GLY A 79 14.34 3.35 -25.32
CA GLY A 79 12.90 3.16 -25.31
C GLY A 79 12.27 4.33 -24.57
N GLY A 80 11.78 5.33 -25.31
CA GLY A 80 11.24 6.61 -24.81
C GLY A 80 10.71 6.51 -23.39
N MET A 81 11.39 7.19 -22.47
CA MET A 81 11.12 7.20 -21.03
C MET A 81 9.66 7.58 -20.75
N ASP A 82 8.76 6.60 -20.80
CA ASP A 82 7.34 6.86 -20.64
C ASP A 82 7.01 6.85 -19.15
N PHE A 83 7.49 7.90 -18.47
CA PHE A 83 7.20 8.16 -17.08
C PHE A 83 5.68 8.24 -16.83
N GLU A 84 4.90 8.68 -17.83
CA GLU A 84 3.45 8.73 -17.73
C GLU A 84 2.82 7.35 -17.80
N LYS A 85 3.33 6.44 -18.64
CA LYS A 85 2.95 5.02 -18.62
C LYS A 85 3.30 4.38 -17.29
N VAL A 86 4.52 4.54 -16.78
CA VAL A 86 4.91 4.00 -15.46
C VAL A 86 4.02 4.55 -14.36
N LYS A 87 3.81 5.87 -14.34
CA LYS A 87 2.92 6.54 -13.39
C LYS A 87 1.48 6.02 -13.47
N THR A 88 0.96 5.79 -14.68
CA THR A 88 -0.39 5.25 -14.89
C THR A 88 -0.49 3.82 -14.37
N ILE A 89 0.48 2.96 -14.70
CA ILE A 89 0.53 1.56 -14.24
C ILE A 89 0.63 1.49 -12.72
N LEU A 90 1.52 2.29 -12.12
CA LEU A 90 1.71 2.36 -10.67
C LEU A 90 0.46 2.92 -9.98
N ALA A 91 -0.12 4.02 -10.47
CA ALA A 91 -1.33 4.60 -9.89
C ALA A 91 -2.52 3.63 -9.90
N HIS A 92 -2.65 2.82 -10.96
CA HIS A 92 -3.71 1.83 -11.09
C HIS A 92 -3.47 0.57 -10.24
N SER A 93 -2.23 0.08 -10.20
CA SER A 93 -1.92 -1.27 -9.69
C SER A 93 -1.28 -1.28 -8.29
N LEU A 94 -0.64 -0.19 -7.89
CA LEU A 94 0.06 -0.07 -6.61
C LEU A 94 -0.93 0.42 -5.55
N LYS A 95 -1.22 -0.42 -4.56
CA LYS A 95 -2.09 -0.05 -3.44
C LYS A 95 -1.72 -0.81 -2.18
N MET A 96 -1.66 -0.09 -1.05
CA MET A 96 -1.40 -0.70 0.24
C MET A 96 -2.58 -1.58 0.68
N ASN A 97 -2.30 -2.84 1.00
CA ASN A 97 -3.31 -3.77 1.52
C ASN A 97 -3.52 -3.56 3.03
N THR A 98 -4.62 -2.90 3.40
CA THR A 98 -4.97 -2.62 4.80
C THR A 98 -5.61 -3.81 5.53
N LYS A 99 -6.01 -4.88 4.82
CA LYS A 99 -6.62 -6.07 5.43
C LYS A 99 -5.61 -6.98 6.10
N GLN A 100 -4.33 -6.84 5.77
CA GLN A 100 -3.27 -7.64 6.37
C GLN A 100 -3.06 -7.22 7.82
N THR A 101 -3.00 -8.15 8.77
CA THR A 101 -2.89 -7.82 10.20
C THR A 101 -1.50 -7.33 10.59
N ASP A 102 -0.44 -7.93 10.02
CA ASP A 102 0.94 -7.51 10.28
C ASP A 102 1.34 -6.25 9.52
N VAL A 103 1.81 -5.26 10.27
CA VAL A 103 2.18 -3.92 9.78
C VAL A 103 3.39 -3.95 8.87
N ASN A 104 4.42 -4.71 9.25
CA ASN A 104 5.66 -4.79 8.47
C ASN A 104 5.40 -5.40 7.10
N SER A 105 4.51 -6.38 7.06
CA SER A 105 4.13 -7.06 5.83
C SER A 105 3.30 -6.17 4.92
N ARG A 106 2.47 -5.25 5.44
CA ARG A 106 1.76 -4.26 4.59
C ARG A 106 2.74 -3.42 3.77
N VAL A 107 3.75 -2.86 4.43
CA VAL A 107 4.76 -2.01 3.80
C VAL A 107 5.66 -2.84 2.89
N SER A 108 6.11 -4.02 3.34
CA SER A 108 7.00 -4.87 2.55
C SER A 108 6.30 -5.40 1.29
N LYS A 109 5.00 -5.73 1.36
CA LYS A 109 4.22 -6.14 0.19
C LYS A 109 4.03 -5.00 -0.80
N LEU A 110 3.74 -3.79 -0.32
CA LEU A 110 3.63 -2.60 -1.17
C LEU A 110 4.93 -2.30 -1.91
N VAL A 111 6.05 -2.28 -1.18
CA VAL A 111 7.38 -2.03 -1.75
C VAL A 111 7.77 -3.13 -2.73
N TYR A 112 7.50 -4.39 -2.41
CA TYR A 112 7.72 -5.50 -3.32
C TYR A 112 6.89 -5.37 -4.61
N GLN A 113 5.61 -5.00 -4.51
CA GLN A 113 4.77 -4.75 -5.69
C GLN A 113 5.31 -3.63 -6.58
N LEU A 114 5.81 -2.54 -5.98
CA LEU A 114 6.48 -1.48 -6.72
C LEU A 114 7.69 -2.03 -7.49
N TYR A 115 8.59 -2.78 -6.83
CA TYR A 115 9.77 -3.34 -7.49
C TYR A 115 9.37 -4.26 -8.66
N GLN A 116 8.38 -5.13 -8.49
CA GLN A 116 7.90 -6.00 -9.56
C GLN A 116 7.34 -5.22 -10.76
N LEU A 117 6.59 -4.14 -10.50
CA LEU A 117 6.04 -3.30 -11.57
C LEU A 117 7.13 -2.55 -12.32
N LEU A 118 8.11 -1.99 -11.60
CA LEU A 118 9.27 -1.34 -12.22
C LEU A 118 10.12 -2.33 -13.01
N GLU A 119 10.34 -3.53 -12.49
CA GLU A 119 11.10 -4.57 -13.17
C GLU A 119 10.44 -5.00 -14.49
N LYS A 120 9.11 -5.17 -14.47
CA LYS A 120 8.29 -5.54 -15.65
C LYS A 120 8.36 -4.47 -16.73
N GLU A 121 8.38 -3.20 -16.35
CA GLU A 121 8.47 -2.08 -17.30
C GLU A 121 9.91 -1.68 -17.63
N ASN A 122 10.94 -2.42 -17.18
CA ASN A 122 12.36 -2.08 -17.34
C ASN A 122 12.77 -0.71 -16.72
N MET A 123 12.11 -0.30 -15.66
CA MET A 123 12.32 1.01 -15.01
C MET A 123 12.94 0.86 -13.61
N GLU A 124 13.68 -0.23 -13.38
CA GLU A 124 14.37 -0.50 -12.11
C GLU A 124 15.44 0.56 -11.77
N TRP A 125 16.03 1.16 -12.79
CA TRP A 125 16.99 2.25 -12.65
C TRP A 125 16.41 3.48 -11.92
N MET A 126 15.08 3.68 -11.98
CA MET A 126 14.41 4.79 -11.29
C MET A 126 14.62 4.77 -9.78
N ILE A 127 14.87 3.60 -9.18
CA ILE A 127 15.12 3.49 -7.74
C ILE A 127 16.40 4.24 -7.34
N GLN A 128 17.41 4.24 -8.20
CA GLN A 128 18.70 4.90 -7.95
C GLN A 128 18.74 6.32 -8.53
N SER A 129 18.26 6.51 -9.76
CA SER A 129 18.34 7.81 -10.44
C SER A 129 17.20 8.75 -10.08
N GLU A 130 16.01 8.20 -9.79
CA GLU A 130 14.78 8.96 -9.53
C GLU A 130 14.10 8.57 -8.21
N PRO A 131 14.84 8.44 -7.08
CA PRO A 131 14.30 7.94 -5.82
C PRO A 131 13.12 8.80 -5.33
N LYS A 132 13.14 10.10 -5.64
CA LYS A 132 12.06 11.04 -5.28
C LYS A 132 10.75 10.73 -5.96
N LYS A 133 10.75 10.32 -7.22
CA LYS A 133 9.53 9.91 -7.95
C LYS A 133 9.01 8.58 -7.39
N VAL A 134 9.93 7.63 -7.16
CA VAL A 134 9.61 6.31 -6.60
C VAL A 134 8.98 6.43 -5.21
N VAL A 135 9.55 7.24 -4.31
CA VAL A 135 8.98 7.50 -2.99
C VAL A 135 7.60 8.18 -3.08
N ARG A 136 7.39 9.10 -4.02
CA ARG A 136 6.07 9.71 -4.24
C ARG A 136 5.02 8.68 -4.67
N TYR A 137 5.36 7.77 -5.58
CA TYR A 137 4.46 6.68 -5.96
C TYR A 137 4.09 5.78 -4.76
N LEU A 138 5.05 5.49 -3.88
CA LEU A 138 4.77 4.76 -2.64
C LEU A 138 3.81 5.52 -1.73
N ILE A 139 4.02 6.82 -1.53
CA ILE A 139 3.17 7.68 -0.70
C ILE A 139 1.73 7.73 -1.27
N ASP A 140 1.59 7.88 -2.58
CA ASP A 140 0.28 7.98 -3.21
C ASP A 140 -0.52 6.67 -3.13
N ALA A 141 0.18 5.53 -3.09
CA ALA A 141 -0.40 4.21 -2.90
C ALA A 141 -0.71 3.84 -1.44
N LEU A 142 -0.35 4.68 -0.46
CA LEU A 142 -0.63 4.43 0.96
C LEU A 142 -2.14 4.46 1.23
N ALA A 143 -2.55 3.56 2.12
CA ALA A 143 -3.89 3.51 2.67
C ALA A 143 -3.81 3.14 4.16
N PRO A 144 -4.72 3.60 5.02
CA PRO A 144 -5.89 4.46 4.74
C PRO A 144 -5.51 5.90 4.35
N GLU A 145 -6.47 6.67 3.82
CA GLU A 145 -6.21 8.05 3.36
C GLU A 145 -5.75 8.97 4.50
N GLN A 146 -6.22 8.74 5.73
CA GLN A 146 -5.75 9.49 6.90
C GLN A 146 -4.25 9.26 7.14
N PHE A 147 -3.80 8.00 7.06
CA PHE A 147 -2.38 7.67 7.21
C PHE A 147 -1.55 8.28 6.08
N LYS A 148 -2.05 8.22 4.84
CA LYS A 148 -1.42 8.86 3.68
C LYS A 148 -1.25 10.37 3.87
N SER A 149 -2.28 11.07 4.36
CA SER A 149 -2.19 12.51 4.64
C SER A 149 -1.15 12.84 5.73
N ILE A 150 -1.06 12.04 6.79
CA ILE A 150 -0.03 12.21 7.83
C ILE A 150 1.36 12.06 7.22
N VAL A 151 1.57 11.02 6.40
CA VAL A 151 2.86 10.79 5.72
C VAL A 151 3.18 11.92 4.75
N LYS A 152 2.20 12.42 3.98
CA LYS A 152 2.39 13.58 3.09
C LYS A 152 2.84 14.82 3.86
N ASN A 153 2.12 15.18 4.93
CA ASN A 153 2.47 16.31 5.80
C ASN A 153 3.86 16.14 6.43
N ASP A 154 4.24 14.90 6.78
CA ASP A 154 5.56 14.60 7.28
C ASP A 154 6.66 14.82 6.24
N MET A 155 6.42 14.49 4.97
CA MET A 155 7.40 14.71 3.89
C MET A 155 7.59 16.19 3.53
N GLU A 156 6.67 17.06 3.91
CA GLU A 156 6.80 18.52 3.74
C GLU A 156 7.76 19.14 4.76
N LYS A 157 7.97 18.49 5.91
CA LYS A 157 8.91 18.94 6.95
C LYS A 157 10.35 18.86 6.44
N GLU A 158 11.11 19.94 6.60
CA GLU A 158 12.52 20.00 6.18
C GLU A 158 13.37 18.83 6.71
N SER A 159 13.10 18.40 7.94
CA SER A 159 13.81 17.27 8.57
C SER A 159 13.59 15.91 7.90
N LYS A 160 12.53 15.74 7.11
CA LYS A 160 12.16 14.46 6.47
C LYS A 160 12.34 14.48 4.95
N LYS A 161 12.61 15.64 4.33
CA LYS A 161 12.91 15.74 2.89
C LYS A 161 14.09 14.88 2.41
N PRO A 162 15.16 14.63 3.20
CA PRO A 162 16.23 13.73 2.79
C PRO A 162 15.74 12.30 2.50
N LEU A 163 14.67 11.83 3.17
CA LEU A 163 14.11 10.50 2.95
C LEU A 163 13.57 10.32 1.52
N LEU A 164 13.18 11.41 0.85
CA LEU A 164 12.74 11.33 -0.54
C LEU A 164 13.88 10.96 -1.50
N ARG A 165 15.15 11.09 -1.09
CA ARG A 165 16.31 10.75 -1.92
C ARG A 165 16.79 9.32 -1.71
N ASP A 166 16.20 8.60 -0.76
CA ASP A 166 16.59 7.23 -0.44
C ASP A 166 15.35 6.37 -0.18
N VAL A 167 15.02 5.54 -1.17
CA VAL A 167 13.87 4.62 -1.12
C VAL A 167 13.97 3.64 0.06
N VAL A 168 15.19 3.22 0.41
CA VAL A 168 15.44 2.26 1.49
C VAL A 168 15.22 2.93 2.84
N ALA A 169 15.83 4.10 3.06
CA ALA A 169 15.65 4.87 4.29
C ALA A 169 14.17 5.25 4.47
N PHE A 170 13.49 5.68 3.42
CA PHE A 170 12.05 5.94 3.44
C PHE A 170 11.25 4.68 3.82
N THR A 171 11.58 3.52 3.26
CA THR A 171 10.87 2.27 3.56
C THR A 171 11.03 1.86 5.03
N VAL A 172 12.23 2.00 5.60
CA VAL A 172 12.50 1.73 7.02
C VAL A 172 11.70 2.70 7.90
N TRP A 173 11.74 4.00 7.59
CA TRP A 173 10.97 5.01 8.28
C TRP A 173 9.46 4.75 8.19
N LEU A 174 8.95 4.39 7.01
CA LEU A 174 7.54 4.10 6.78
C LEU A 174 7.06 2.92 7.63
N ARG A 175 7.86 1.86 7.76
CA ARG A 175 7.55 0.73 8.66
C ARG A 175 7.39 1.18 10.12
N ALA A 176 8.27 2.05 10.62
CA ALA A 176 8.16 2.58 11.97
C ALA A 176 6.90 3.44 12.14
N ASN A 177 6.60 4.30 11.17
CA ASN A 177 5.43 5.18 11.20
C ASN A 177 4.11 4.41 11.10
N CYS A 178 4.04 3.35 10.28
CA CYS A 178 2.86 2.50 10.24
C CYS A 178 2.58 1.82 11.59
N LYS A 179 3.63 1.41 12.32
CA LYS A 179 3.47 0.79 13.65
C LYS A 179 2.93 1.79 14.67
N GLU A 180 3.47 3.01 14.66
CA GLU A 180 2.97 4.09 15.51
C GLU A 180 1.52 4.43 15.16
N TYR A 181 1.18 4.56 13.88
CA TYR A 181 -0.18 4.86 13.45
C TYR A 181 -1.20 3.84 13.96
N ILE A 182 -0.94 2.53 13.82
CA ILE A 182 -1.85 1.47 14.29
C ILE A 182 -1.94 1.45 15.82
N ARG A 183 -0.85 1.77 16.53
CA ARG A 183 -0.87 1.94 18.00
C ARG A 183 -1.84 3.06 18.42
N TRP A 184 -1.91 4.15 17.66
CA TRP A 184 -2.76 5.31 17.95
C TRP A 184 -4.16 5.23 17.29
N GLU A 185 -4.41 4.29 16.39
CA GLU A 185 -5.66 4.11 15.65
C GLU A 185 -6.93 4.02 16.54
N PRO A 186 -6.94 3.32 17.69
CA PRO A 186 -8.08 3.32 18.60
C PRO A 186 -8.42 4.72 19.15
N THR A 187 -7.42 5.56 19.38
CA THR A 187 -7.57 6.92 19.91
C THR A 187 -8.08 7.88 18.83
N LEU A 188 -7.56 7.76 17.60
CA LEU A 188 -8.00 8.53 16.44
C LEU A 188 -9.46 8.22 16.07
N ALA A 189 -9.88 6.95 16.15
CA ALA A 189 -11.27 6.53 15.90
C ALA A 189 -12.26 7.11 16.94
N LEU A 190 -11.82 7.33 18.18
CA LEU A 190 -12.63 7.99 19.22
C LEU A 190 -12.70 9.51 19.03
N GLN A 191 -11.63 10.12 18.52
CA GLN A 191 -11.56 11.56 18.26
C GLN A 191 -12.37 11.95 17.02
N ASN A 192 -12.33 11.13 15.96
CA ASN A 192 -13.13 11.36 14.75
C ASN A 192 -14.64 11.23 14.98
N LYS A 193 -15.06 10.47 16.00
CA LYS A 193 -16.47 10.41 16.46
C LYS A 193 -16.91 11.62 17.28
N ARG A 194 -15.97 12.44 17.79
CA ARG A 194 -16.28 13.70 18.48
C ARG A 194 -16.29 14.91 17.54
N GLY A 195 -15.79 14.78 16.32
CA GLY A 195 -15.72 15.87 15.33
C GLY A 195 -16.98 16.08 14.47
N THR A 196 -17.98 15.18 14.54
CA THR A 196 -19.24 15.29 13.78
C THR A 196 -20.44 15.72 14.63
N GLY A 197 -20.18 16.45 15.72
CA GLY A 197 -21.20 17.09 16.56
C GLY A 197 -21.16 18.61 16.46
N THR A 198 -22.04 19.16 15.62
CA THR A 198 -22.76 20.43 15.85
C THR A 198 -21.93 21.72 16.06
N SER A 199 -21.73 22.50 14.99
CA SER A 199 -21.55 23.96 15.08
C SER A 199 -22.84 24.65 14.64
N GLY A 200 -23.83 24.66 15.52
CA GLY A 200 -24.97 25.58 15.44
C GLY A 200 -24.74 26.71 16.43
N SER A 201 -24.50 27.92 15.95
CA SER A 201 -24.67 29.15 16.73
C SER A 201 -24.92 30.34 15.81
N SER A 202 -26.19 30.73 15.76
CA SER A 202 -26.71 32.10 15.83
C SER A 202 -25.92 33.26 15.24
N GLN A 203 -26.49 33.88 14.20
CA GLN A 203 -26.46 35.33 14.04
C GLN A 203 -27.87 35.85 13.72
N LYS A 204 -28.34 36.80 14.55
CA LYS A 204 -29.57 37.59 14.37
C LYS A 204 -29.23 38.94 13.73
N GLY A 205 -30.11 39.36 12.81
CA GLY A 205 -30.47 40.76 12.46
C GLY A 205 -29.60 41.42 11.40
N ALA A 206 -30.08 42.32 10.52
CA ALA A 206 -31.42 42.77 10.11
C ALA A 206 -31.25 43.70 8.88
N GLY A 207 -32.27 43.83 8.02
CA GLY A 207 -32.48 44.95 7.07
C GLY A 207 -32.17 44.66 5.59
N ALA A 208 -33.17 44.38 4.74
CA ALA A 208 -33.91 45.32 3.86
C ALA A 208 -33.36 45.21 2.39
N THR A 209 -34.07 45.16 1.25
CA THR A 209 -35.38 45.63 0.80
C THR A 209 -35.70 45.06 -0.62
N ARG A 210 -36.97 44.71 -0.92
CA ARG A 210 -37.76 44.69 -2.22
C ARG A 210 -37.18 43.96 -3.47
N ASN A 211 -37.94 43.32 -4.37
CA ASN A 211 -39.26 43.62 -4.93
C ASN A 211 -39.90 42.40 -5.67
N SER A 212 -41.23 42.28 -5.55
CA SER A 212 -42.31 41.84 -6.48
C SER A 212 -42.15 40.80 -7.61
N GLY A 213 -43.19 39.96 -7.75
CA GLY A 213 -43.64 39.35 -9.02
C GLY A 213 -44.15 37.90 -8.89
N VAL A 214 -45.42 37.62 -8.55
CA VAL A 214 -46.56 37.38 -9.48
C VAL A 214 -46.80 35.88 -9.81
N LEU A 215 -48.00 35.42 -9.39
CA LEU A 215 -48.90 34.36 -9.90
C LEU A 215 -48.53 32.86 -9.84
N GLY A 216 -49.47 32.06 -9.31
CA GLY A 216 -49.63 30.66 -9.72
C GLY A 216 -50.25 29.67 -8.72
N GLN A 217 -51.57 29.72 -8.55
CA GLN A 217 -52.54 28.62 -8.34
C GLN A 217 -52.26 27.41 -7.39
N SER A 218 -53.20 27.24 -6.44
CA SER A 218 -53.57 26.05 -5.63
C SER A 218 -54.24 24.92 -6.47
N PRO A 219 -54.79 23.81 -5.92
CA PRO A 219 -54.63 23.14 -4.60
C PRO A 219 -54.51 21.59 -4.71
N GLY A 220 -54.31 20.86 -3.60
CA GLY A 220 -54.45 19.39 -3.62
C GLY A 220 -54.27 18.67 -2.28
N SER A 221 -55.37 18.13 -1.77
CA SER A 221 -55.63 17.59 -0.43
C SER A 221 -55.06 16.18 -0.13
N LYS A 222 -54.48 16.02 1.08
CA LYS A 222 -54.71 15.00 2.16
C LYS A 222 -54.67 13.45 1.88
N PRO A 223 -54.52 12.61 2.96
CA PRO A 223 -53.69 11.37 3.06
C PRO A 223 -54.58 10.09 3.19
N PRO A 224 -54.31 8.99 3.97
CA PRO A 224 -53.11 8.32 4.54
C PRO A 224 -53.09 6.76 4.34
N THR A 225 -52.23 6.06 5.10
CA THR A 225 -52.27 4.63 5.56
C THR A 225 -51.90 3.49 4.60
N ALA A 226 -50.90 2.66 4.98
CA ALA A 226 -51.09 1.34 5.60
C ALA A 226 -49.82 0.46 5.52
N GLU A 227 -49.71 -0.42 6.50
CA GLU A 227 -48.65 -1.38 6.81
C GLU A 227 -48.46 -2.48 5.75
N SER A 228 -47.28 -3.15 5.78
CA SER A 228 -47.15 -4.62 5.88
C SER A 228 -45.92 -5.18 5.14
N SER A 229 -45.06 -5.84 5.93
CA SER A 229 -44.41 -7.16 5.70
C SER A 229 -43.41 -7.40 4.55
N GLY A 230 -42.29 -8.03 4.90
CA GLY A 230 -41.11 -8.34 4.07
C GLY A 230 -41.25 -9.51 3.08
N PRO A 231 -40.12 -10.08 2.57
CA PRO A 231 -39.45 -11.14 3.34
C PRO A 231 -37.91 -11.20 3.26
N SER A 232 -37.36 -11.93 4.24
CA SER A 232 -35.96 -12.18 4.58
C SER A 232 -35.18 -13.12 3.65
N THR A 233 -33.86 -12.93 3.55
CA THR A 233 -32.89 -14.01 3.22
C THR A 233 -31.70 -14.06 4.20
N LYS A 234 -31.83 -15.02 5.13
CA LYS A 234 -30.83 -15.95 5.73
C LYS A 234 -29.38 -15.46 6.01
N LYS A 235 -29.07 -15.23 7.30
CA LYS A 235 -27.72 -15.37 7.88
C LYS A 235 -27.72 -16.48 8.93
N SER A 236 -26.77 -17.41 8.81
CA SER A 236 -26.45 -18.51 9.73
C SER A 236 -25.80 -17.99 11.05
N PRO A 237 -25.65 -18.83 12.09
CA PRO A 237 -26.18 -18.58 13.42
C PRO A 237 -25.28 -17.67 14.28
N ALA A 238 -25.84 -16.54 14.72
CA ALA A 238 -25.29 -15.82 15.86
C ALA A 238 -25.60 -16.65 17.12
N GLN A 239 -24.56 -17.07 17.85
CA GLN A 239 -24.68 -17.60 19.21
C GLN A 239 -25.69 -16.75 19.99
N SER A 240 -26.82 -17.36 20.37
CA SER A 240 -27.92 -16.68 21.07
C SER A 240 -27.37 -16.10 22.37
N ARG A 241 -27.23 -14.77 22.43
CA ARG A 241 -26.77 -14.08 23.63
C ARG A 241 -27.95 -13.93 24.58
N SER A 242 -28.15 -14.93 25.44
CA SER A 242 -29.04 -14.81 26.59
C SER A 242 -28.56 -13.72 27.56
N CYS A 243 -29.49 -13.16 28.32
CA CYS A 243 -29.23 -12.23 29.39
C CYS A 243 -28.32 -12.87 30.44
N LEU A 244 -27.22 -12.20 30.81
CA LEU A 244 -26.25 -12.72 31.78
C LEU A 244 -26.80 -12.74 33.22
N LYS A 245 -27.93 -12.09 33.50
CA LYS A 245 -28.55 -12.05 34.83
C LYS A 245 -29.69 -13.07 34.98
N CYS A 246 -30.61 -13.10 34.04
CA CYS A 246 -31.82 -13.93 34.12
C CYS A 246 -31.88 -15.06 33.08
N SER A 247 -30.81 -15.25 32.30
CA SER A 247 -30.69 -16.28 31.26
C SER A 247 -31.76 -16.23 30.15
N SER A 248 -32.58 -15.18 30.10
CA SER A 248 -33.60 -14.99 29.06
C SER A 248 -32.96 -14.74 27.69
N THR A 249 -33.46 -15.37 26.65
CA THR A 249 -33.02 -15.15 25.25
C THR A 249 -33.67 -13.93 24.60
N GLY A 250 -34.69 -13.34 25.23
CA GLY A 250 -35.46 -12.22 24.69
C GLY A 250 -34.80 -10.85 24.81
N HIS A 251 -33.79 -10.69 25.68
CA HIS A 251 -33.10 -9.42 25.87
C HIS A 251 -31.65 -9.63 26.34
N ARG A 252 -30.82 -8.60 26.16
CA ARG A 252 -29.45 -8.57 26.70
C ARG A 252 -29.46 -7.99 28.11
N VAL A 253 -28.42 -8.28 28.90
CA VAL A 253 -28.29 -7.83 30.30
C VAL A 253 -28.45 -6.31 30.49
N LYS A 254 -28.09 -5.49 29.49
CA LYS A 254 -28.29 -4.02 29.52
C LYS A 254 -29.75 -3.57 29.43
N ALA A 255 -30.62 -4.42 28.90
CA ALA A 255 -32.06 -4.17 28.76
C ALA A 255 -32.86 -5.06 29.73
N CYS A 256 -32.21 -5.59 30.77
CA CYS A 256 -32.85 -6.44 31.75
C CYS A 256 -33.50 -5.58 32.83
N PRO A 257 -34.83 -5.68 33.05
CA PRO A 257 -35.54 -4.85 34.03
C PRO A 257 -35.17 -5.16 35.49
N SER A 258 -34.43 -6.26 35.74
CA SER A 258 -33.95 -6.64 37.06
C SER A 258 -32.49 -6.24 37.35
N VAL A 259 -31.86 -5.44 36.48
CA VAL A 259 -30.45 -5.06 36.62
C VAL A 259 -30.35 -3.58 37.03
N ALA A 260 -29.65 -3.32 38.13
CA ALA A 260 -29.43 -1.95 38.61
C ALA A 260 -28.47 -1.17 37.68
N PRO A 261 -28.57 0.18 37.62
CA PRO A 261 -27.66 0.99 36.81
C PRO A 261 -26.20 0.78 37.24
N GLY A 262 -25.36 0.26 36.34
CA GLY A 262 -23.95 -0.08 36.60
C GLY A 262 -23.67 -1.56 36.90
N GLU A 263 -24.68 -2.35 37.26
CA GLU A 263 -24.54 -3.80 37.47
C GLU A 263 -24.41 -4.55 36.12
N ALA A 264 -25.06 -4.04 35.07
CA ALA A 264 -24.98 -4.61 33.72
C ALA A 264 -23.54 -4.61 33.16
N GLU A 265 -22.80 -3.52 33.38
CA GLU A 265 -21.41 -3.37 32.96
C GLU A 265 -20.49 -4.36 33.68
N ASN A 266 -20.69 -4.56 34.98
CA ASN A 266 -19.91 -5.49 35.79
C ASN A 266 -20.12 -6.95 35.33
N LEU A 267 -21.38 -7.36 35.12
CA LEU A 267 -21.70 -8.71 34.61
C LEU A 267 -21.10 -8.98 33.23
N ILE A 268 -21.03 -7.97 32.35
CA ILE A 268 -20.38 -8.10 31.04
C ILE A 268 -18.87 -8.23 31.18
N ARG A 269 -18.24 -7.50 32.12
CA ARG A 269 -16.80 -7.56 32.37
C ARG A 269 -16.40 -8.93 32.92
N GLU A 270 -17.09 -9.40 33.96
CA GLU A 270 -16.84 -10.71 34.56
C GLU A 270 -17.05 -11.85 33.56
N SER A 271 -18.10 -11.80 32.73
CA SER A 271 -18.34 -12.83 31.70
C SER A 271 -17.22 -12.86 30.64
N ARG A 272 -16.59 -11.73 30.34
CA ARG A 272 -15.43 -11.67 29.42
C ARG A 272 -14.18 -12.22 30.07
N GLU A 273 -13.97 -11.95 31.36
CA GLU A 273 -12.84 -12.47 32.13
C GLU A 273 -12.95 -13.98 32.30
N GLN A 274 -14.13 -14.52 32.63
CA GLN A 274 -14.36 -15.97 32.69
C GLN A 274 -14.11 -16.65 31.34
N LYS A 275 -14.54 -16.05 30.22
CA LYS A 275 -14.24 -16.60 28.88
C LYS A 275 -12.75 -16.57 28.54
N ARG A 276 -12.03 -15.54 28.96
CA ARG A 276 -10.57 -15.43 28.78
C ARG A 276 -9.82 -16.44 29.66
N ALA A 277 -10.27 -16.64 30.90
CA ALA A 277 -9.71 -17.64 31.81
C ALA A 277 -9.96 -19.06 31.30
N ALA A 278 -11.18 -19.37 30.82
CA ALA A 278 -11.49 -20.66 30.21
C ALA A 278 -10.66 -20.92 28.95
N ALA A 279 -10.50 -19.92 28.07
CA ALA A 279 -9.66 -20.04 26.88
C ALA A 279 -8.18 -20.23 27.20
N SER A 280 -7.68 -19.61 28.29
CA SER A 280 -6.29 -19.75 28.72
C SER A 280 -6.04 -21.10 29.40
N SER A 281 -7.03 -21.64 30.12
CA SER A 281 -6.95 -22.98 30.74
C SER A 281 -6.97 -24.09 29.69
N SER A 282 -7.74 -23.94 28.60
CA SER A 282 -7.75 -24.90 27.48
C SER A 282 -6.46 -24.91 26.64
N ILE A 283 -5.62 -23.88 26.72
CA ILE A 283 -4.33 -23.81 26.00
C ILE A 283 -3.22 -24.49 26.81
N ASN A 284 -3.32 -24.53 28.14
CA ASN A 284 -2.32 -25.13 29.02
C ASN A 284 -2.58 -26.63 29.33
N ALA A 285 -3.57 -27.23 28.68
CA ALA A 285 -3.93 -28.66 28.84
C ALA A 285 -3.58 -29.52 27.60
N LEU A 286 -2.72 -29.00 26.71
CA LEU A 286 -2.08 -29.71 25.60
C LEU A 286 -0.57 -29.75 25.82
#